data_AF-A0A1Q6YB46-F1
#
_entry.id   AF-A0A1Q6YB46-F1
#
_cell.length_a   1.000
_cell.length_b   1.000
_cell.length_c   1.000
_cell.angle_alpha   90.00
_cell.angle_beta   90.00
_cell.angle_gamma   90.00
#
_symmetry.space_group_name_H-M   'P 1'
#
loop_
_entity.id
_entity.type
_entity.pdbx_description
1 polymer ?
#
loop_
_entity_poly.entity_id
_entity_poly.type
_entity_poly.pdbx_seq_one_letter_code
_entity_poly.pdbx_strand_id
1 'polypeptide(L)'
;MGQVNFAIGISGMKPIHDYKGTKDMYRRTLQVTEIAVADELASAAELVMNKADRVPVAIIRGYKAPKGQGRIKELIRPEEFDLFR
;
A
#
# COMPACT_ATOMS: atom_id res chain seq x y z
N MET A 1 -18.72 5.34 11.45
CA MET A 1 -17.59 4.43 11.76
C MET A 1 -17.49 3.41 10.64
N GLY A 2 -16.28 3.04 10.22
CA GLY A 2 -16.04 2.11 9.12
C GLY A 2 -14.72 1.35 9.33
N GLN A 3 -14.54 0.26 8.61
CA GLN A 3 -13.34 -0.58 8.70
C GLN A 3 -12.81 -0.84 7.29
N VAL A 4 -11.48 -0.97 7.21
CA VAL A 4 -10.78 -1.45 6.02
C VAL A 4 -9.64 -2.37 6.45
N ASN A 5 -9.23 -3.25 5.54
CA ASN A 5 -8.05 -4.08 5.72
C ASN A 5 -6.77 -3.31 5.33
N PHE A 6 -5.73 -3.47 6.14
CA PHE A 6 -4.37 -2.97 5.90
C PHE A 6 -3.38 -4.13 5.90
N ALA A 7 -2.24 -3.94 5.24
CA ALA A 7 -1.21 -4.95 5.14
C ALA A 7 -0.40 -5.04 6.45
N ILE A 8 -0.19 -6.27 6.92
CA ILE A 8 0.69 -6.57 8.07
C ILE A 8 1.93 -7.37 7.68
N GLY A 9 2.03 -7.79 6.42
CA GLY A 9 3.15 -8.53 5.87
C GLY A 9 3.19 -8.44 4.35
N ILE A 10 4.39 -8.48 3.77
CA ILE A 10 4.61 -8.42 2.32
C ILE A 10 5.82 -9.28 1.94
N SER A 11 5.85 -9.73 0.69
CA SER A 11 6.99 -10.42 0.08
C SER A 11 7.00 -10.22 -1.42
N GLY A 12 8.19 -10.16 -2.03
CA GLY A 12 8.37 -10.02 -3.48
C GLY A 12 8.00 -8.66 -4.08
N MET A 13 7.59 -7.69 -3.25
CA MET A 13 7.27 -6.32 -3.66
C MET A 13 7.71 -5.30 -2.60
N LYS A 14 7.79 -4.02 -3.01
CA LYS A 14 7.86 -2.89 -2.08
C LYS A 14 6.45 -2.51 -1.62
N PRO A 15 6.26 -2.11 -0.35
CA PRO A 15 4.94 -1.73 0.15
C PRO A 15 4.53 -0.33 -0.29
N ILE A 16 5.51 0.50 -0.68
CA ILE A 16 5.33 1.87 -1.14
C ILE A 16 5.72 1.96 -2.62
N HIS A 17 4.89 2.65 -3.39
CA HIS A 17 5.24 3.16 -4.72
C HIS A 17 5.59 4.64 -4.60
N ASP A 18 6.87 4.95 -4.82
CA ASP A 18 7.40 6.30 -4.71
C ASP A 18 7.38 7.01 -6.08
N TYR A 19 6.56 8.06 -6.18
CA TYR A 19 6.50 8.95 -7.34
C TYR A 19 7.41 10.17 -7.20
N LYS A 20 8.15 10.32 -6.10
CA LYS A 20 9.07 11.43 -5.88
C LYS A 20 10.10 11.51 -7.00
N GLY A 21 10.29 12.72 -7.52
CA GLY A 21 11.18 12.96 -8.66
C GLY A 21 10.56 12.66 -10.03
N THR A 22 9.39 12.04 -10.11
CA THR A 22 8.67 11.86 -11.37
C THR A 22 7.95 13.14 -11.81
N LYS A 23 7.50 13.18 -13.07
CA LYS A 23 6.83 14.34 -13.66
C LYS A 23 5.33 14.13 -13.73
N ASP A 24 4.57 15.15 -13.31
CA ASP A 24 3.13 15.19 -13.51
C ASP A 24 2.76 15.53 -14.98
N MET A 25 1.46 15.57 -15.28
CA MET A 25 0.94 15.90 -16.61
C MET A 25 1.32 17.32 -17.08
N TYR A 26 1.73 18.19 -16.17
CA TYR A 26 2.17 19.56 -16.44
C TYR A 26 3.71 19.71 -16.36
N ARG A 27 4.45 18.59 -16.35
CA ARG A 27 5.92 18.53 -16.27
C ARG A 27 6.53 19.11 -14.98
N ARG A 28 5.74 19.23 -13.92
CA ARG A 28 6.21 19.58 -12.58
C ARG A 28 6.72 18.33 -11.88
N THR A 29 7.77 18.48 -11.08
CA THR A 29 8.32 17.37 -10.31
C THR A 29 7.45 17.11 -9.09
N LEU A 30 7.03 15.86 -8.90
CA LEU A 30 6.34 15.42 -7.69
C LEU A 30 7.31 15.39 -6.52
N GLN A 31 6.99 16.10 -5.44
CA GLN A 31 7.85 16.27 -4.26
C GLN A 31 7.58 15.24 -3.17
N VAL A 32 6.32 14.88 -2.94
CA VAL A 32 5.88 14.04 -1.82
C VAL A 32 4.67 13.23 -2.27
N THR A 33 4.91 12.16 -3.03
CA THR A 33 3.83 11.29 -3.49
C THR A 33 4.29 9.85 -3.35
N GLU A 34 4.09 9.33 -2.15
CA GLU A 34 4.37 7.94 -1.80
C GLU A 34 3.02 7.25 -1.55
N ILE A 35 2.73 6.23 -2.35
CA ILE A 35 1.47 5.49 -2.25
C ILE A 35 1.73 4.19 -1.50
N ALA A 36 0.97 3.94 -0.42
CA ALA A 36 0.99 2.70 0.34
C ALA A 36 0.28 1.56 -0.43
N VAL A 37 0.86 1.14 -1.55
CA VAL A 37 0.25 0.17 -2.48
C VAL A 37 -0.06 -1.18 -1.83
N ALA A 38 0.69 -1.58 -0.79
CA ALA A 38 0.35 -2.80 -0.04
C ALA A 38 -0.99 -2.67 0.70
N ASP A 39 -1.28 -1.52 1.30
CA ASP A 39 -2.56 -1.26 1.96
C ASP A 39 -3.70 -1.14 0.95
N GLU A 40 -3.47 -0.47 -0.19
CA GLU A 40 -4.46 -0.40 -1.28
C GLU A 40 -4.87 -1.80 -1.76
N LEU A 41 -3.90 -2.71 -1.95
CA LEU A 41 -4.18 -4.09 -2.34
C LEU A 41 -4.92 -4.86 -1.24
N ALA A 42 -4.55 -4.68 0.03
CA ALA A 42 -5.21 -5.33 1.16
C ALA A 42 -6.67 -4.85 1.32
N SER A 43 -6.89 -3.54 1.20
CA SER A 43 -8.21 -2.91 1.21
C SER A 43 -9.06 -3.36 0.02
N ALA A 44 -8.50 -3.44 -1.18
CA ALA A 44 -9.22 -3.93 -2.36
C ALA A 44 -9.61 -5.41 -2.24
N ALA A 45 -8.72 -6.24 -1.69
CA ALA A 45 -8.97 -7.67 -1.46
C ALA A 45 -10.17 -7.90 -0.52
N GLU A 46 -10.37 -7.03 0.47
CA GLU A 46 -11.50 -7.12 1.41
C GLU A 46 -12.86 -7.18 0.72
N LEU A 47 -13.03 -6.43 -0.37
CA LEU A 47 -14.31 -6.32 -1.11
C LEU A 47 -14.77 -7.66 -1.70
N VAL A 48 -13.85 -8.59 -1.97
CA VAL A 48 -14.16 -9.92 -2.50
C VAL A 48 -14.03 -11.02 -1.46
N MET A 49 -13.28 -10.77 -0.39
CA MET A 49 -13.17 -11.69 0.75
C MET A 49 -14.43 -11.65 1.63
N ASN A 50 -15.10 -10.50 1.70
CA ASN A 50 -16.16 -10.20 2.66
C ASN A 50 -15.73 -10.51 4.12
N LYS A 51 -16.56 -10.17 5.11
CA LYS A 51 -16.21 -10.40 6.53
C LYS A 51 -16.63 -11.77 7.04
N ALA A 52 -17.70 -12.36 6.49
CA ALA A 52 -18.33 -13.57 7.04
C ALA A 52 -18.31 -14.78 6.09
N ASP A 53 -17.90 -14.59 4.84
CA ASP A 53 -18.08 -15.59 3.77
C ASP A 53 -17.02 -16.70 3.79
N ARG A 54 -16.12 -16.69 4.77
CA ARG A 54 -15.00 -17.64 4.91
C ARG A 54 -14.13 -17.71 3.64
N VAL A 55 -13.91 -16.56 2.99
CA VAL A 55 -12.99 -16.41 1.85
C VAL A 55 -11.71 -15.74 2.34
N PRO A 56 -10.66 -16.48 2.72
CA PRO A 56 -9.46 -15.92 3.36
C PRO A 56 -8.39 -15.42 2.36
N VAL A 57 -8.57 -15.66 1.06
CA VAL A 57 -7.56 -15.37 0.04
C VAL A 57 -8.22 -14.73 -1.18
N ALA A 58 -7.63 -13.64 -1.66
CA ALA A 58 -7.96 -13.00 -2.93
C ALA A 58 -6.74 -13.00 -3.86
N ILE A 59 -6.99 -13.10 -5.17
CA ILE A 59 -5.94 -13.00 -6.20
C ILE A 59 -6.19 -11.73 -7.01
N ILE A 60 -5.22 -10.81 -6.98
CA ILE A 60 -5.23 -9.60 -7.80
C ILE A 60 -4.36 -9.86 -9.04
N ARG A 61 -4.94 -9.66 -10.24
CA ARG A 61 -4.25 -9.84 -11.53
C ARG A 61 -4.23 -8.53 -12.32
N GLY A 62 -3.22 -8.37 -13.18
CA GLY A 62 -3.07 -7.18 -14.04
C GLY A 62 -2.42 -5.96 -13.37
N TYR A 63 -2.31 -5.94 -12.05
CA TYR A 63 -1.57 -4.90 -11.33
C TYR A 63 -0.06 -5.14 -11.40
N LYS A 64 0.70 -4.11 -11.81
CA LYS A 64 2.16 -4.15 -11.88
C LYS A 64 2.76 -3.66 -10.56
N ALA A 65 2.79 -4.54 -9.56
CA ALA A 65 3.35 -4.21 -8.25
C ALA A 65 4.84 -3.80 -8.35
N PRO A 66 5.32 -2.84 -7.55
CA PRO A 66 6.73 -2.48 -7.51
C PRO A 66 7.52 -3.67 -6.95
N LYS A 67 8.31 -4.35 -7.79
CA LYS A 67 9.09 -5.52 -7.37
C LYS A 67 10.23 -5.13 -6.43
N GLY A 68 10.53 -5.97 -5.45
CA GLY A 68 11.64 -5.74 -4.52
C GLY A 68 11.55 -6.56 -3.24
N GLN A 69 12.55 -6.42 -2.37
CA GLN A 69 12.56 -7.02 -1.04
C GLN A 69 12.12 -5.99 0.02
N GLY A 70 10.89 -5.47 -0.13
CA GLY A 70 10.34 -4.52 0.83
C GLY A 70 9.97 -5.18 2.16
N ARG A 71 9.86 -4.37 3.20
CA ARG A 71 9.44 -4.77 4.55
C ARG A 71 8.23 -3.97 4.97
N ILE A 72 7.28 -4.61 5.66
CA ILE A 72 6.07 -3.92 6.14
C ILE A 72 6.38 -2.72 7.06
N LYS A 73 7.53 -2.76 7.75
CA LYS A 73 8.02 -1.65 8.59
C LYS A 73 8.18 -0.34 7.82
N GLU A 74 8.35 -0.37 6.49
CA GLU A 74 8.43 0.83 5.66
C GLU A 74 7.09 1.61 5.61
N LEU A 75 5.95 0.97 5.90
CA LEU A 75 4.65 1.67 6.03
C LEU A 75 4.48 2.34 7.40
N ILE A 76 5.27 1.92 8.39
CA ILE A 76 5.13 2.43 9.75
C ILE A 76 5.90 3.73 9.86
N ARG A 77 5.21 4.79 10.27
CA ARG A 77 5.83 6.08 10.51
C ARG A 77 6.86 5.95 11.64
N PRO A 78 8.10 6.43 11.47
CA PRO A 78 9.06 6.47 12.56
C PRO A 78 8.55 7.35 13.71
N GLU A 79 8.89 6.99 14.94
CA GLU A 79 8.39 7.63 16.15
C GLU A 79 8.68 9.14 16.19
N GLU A 80 9.87 9.55 15.76
CA GLU A 80 10.28 10.96 15.67
C GLU A 80 9.40 11.82 14.74
N PHE A 81 8.67 11.20 13.82
CA PHE A 81 7.75 11.87 12.89
C PHE A 81 6.27 11.65 13.25
N ASP A 82 5.96 10.83 14.26
CA ASP A 82 4.60 10.45 14.61
C ASP A 82 3.99 11.36 15.69
N LEU A 83 3.47 12.51 15.25
CA LEU A 83 2.91 13.55 16.13
C LEU A 83 1.59 13.17 16.84
N PHE A 84 1.01 12.01 16.51
CA PHE A 84 -0.34 11.63 16.96
C PHE A 84 -0.37 10.32 17.76
N ARG A 85 0.80 9.76 18.05
CA ARG A 85 0.95 8.52 18.83
C ARG A 85 0.93 8.78 20.33
#